data_AF-A0A4R1QKV5-F1
#
_entry.id   AF-A0A4R1QKV5-F1
#
_cell.length_a   1.000
_cell.length_b   1.000
_cell.length_c   1.000
_cell.angle_alpha   90.00
_cell.angle_beta   90.00
_cell.angle_gamma   90.00
#
_symmetry.space_group_name_H-M   'P 1'
#
loop_
_entity.id
_entity.type
_entity.pdbx_description
1 polymer ?
#
loop_
_entity_poly.entity_id
_entity_poly.type
_entity_poly.pdbx_seq_one_letter_code
_entity_poly.pdbx_strand_id
1 'polypeptide(L)'
;MEGIGMESKFLLLESAFNMVLNINLGKDFRKKELKKVEEYAKGLVYLPDNQKKQLIAVIEAFYYELERDTINEECISGYHKLLKDILSINHSLKGPKCVVYGDNWLTGEVKDKMRRSNYCVFDWRSLNPAYIDEYDLYILCDEPLKIYDLPDIEHKEKILKIWDYLKYKYVVFPSFYEVYMKYKRKCDPKVKCIVTGGANVKSAVQSKLLHTRAVSLTNTGQDIFYDFRMFCHAHESMPGIKYAIIGLAPYSLRYDASKSRVEWRRCLAYYPIVKTMHNCEDAELFANLYESEDKKIRQYFDEADMDMWYEVFEKSMKNETEDVMDVFDENACSKETVELNRREISELYNRPFMDILLENKVLLEGYARFCKGKEIQAIFFLPPYTKWYMEHMQRSYYEELAAFVRELCQKYGAEFVDMMDVVLPDCCFSDYANVNNVGAVKAASYINEIIDR
;
A
#
# COMPACT_ATOMS: atom_id res chain seq x y z
N MET A 1 -45.38 -8.80 13.58
CA MET A 1 -45.62 -7.35 13.63
C MET A 1 -44.47 -6.69 12.92
N GLU A 2 -44.72 -6.31 11.67
CA GLU A 2 -43.77 -5.57 10.84
C GLU A 2 -43.46 -4.24 11.51
N GLY A 3 -42.16 -3.97 11.71
CA GLY A 3 -41.69 -2.76 12.37
C GLY A 3 -42.10 -1.54 11.55
N ILE A 4 -42.86 -0.65 12.18
CA ILE A 4 -43.05 0.72 11.71
C ILE A 4 -41.65 1.32 11.63
N GLY A 5 -41.15 1.53 10.41
CA GLY A 5 -39.82 2.08 10.17
C GLY A 5 -39.70 3.41 10.89
N MET A 6 -38.88 3.45 11.93
CA MET A 6 -38.58 4.68 12.66
C MET A 6 -37.88 5.62 11.67
N GLU A 7 -38.49 6.77 11.41
CA GLU A 7 -38.00 7.73 10.42
C GLU A 7 -36.63 8.27 10.87
N SER A 8 -35.60 8.21 9.99
CA SER A 8 -34.23 8.60 10.34
C SER A 8 -34.19 10.01 10.92
N LYS A 9 -33.45 10.20 12.01
CA LYS A 9 -33.32 11.51 12.66
C LYS A 9 -32.69 12.57 11.74
N PHE A 10 -31.85 12.16 10.79
CA PHE A 10 -31.34 13.08 9.76
C PHE A 10 -32.44 13.58 8.82
N LEU A 11 -33.41 12.74 8.46
CA LEU A 11 -34.56 13.16 7.65
C LEU A 11 -35.47 14.11 8.43
N LEU A 12 -35.68 13.84 9.72
CA LEU A 12 -36.45 14.72 10.60
C LEU A 12 -35.76 16.09 10.76
N LEU A 13 -34.44 16.12 10.89
CA LEU A 13 -33.66 17.35 10.94
C LEU A 13 -33.75 18.14 9.62
N GLU A 14 -33.58 17.48 8.47
CA GLU A 14 -33.72 18.12 7.14
C GLU A 14 -35.14 18.67 6.92
N SER A 15 -36.15 17.92 7.34
CA SER A 15 -37.56 18.34 7.28
C SER A 15 -37.79 19.58 8.13
N ALA A 16 -37.31 19.58 9.38
CA ALA A 16 -37.40 20.72 10.28
C ALA A 16 -36.69 21.96 9.70
N PHE A 17 -35.50 21.80 9.12
CA PHE A 17 -34.82 22.89 8.41
C PHE A 17 -35.67 23.46 7.29
N ASN A 18 -36.18 22.61 6.39
CA ASN A 18 -37.01 23.06 5.27
C ASN A 18 -38.28 23.78 5.71
N MET A 19 -38.88 23.35 6.82
CA MET A 19 -40.06 24.02 7.39
C MET A 19 -39.71 25.36 8.04
N VAL A 20 -38.57 25.47 8.73
CA VAL A 20 -38.08 26.75 9.26
C VAL A 20 -37.82 27.76 8.14
N LEU A 21 -37.36 27.30 6.97
CA LEU A 21 -37.07 28.13 5.80
C LEU A 21 -38.33 28.59 5.04
N ASN A 22 -39.47 27.91 5.18
CA ASN A 22 -40.67 28.21 4.40
C ASN A 22 -41.40 29.45 4.94
N ILE A 23 -41.21 30.59 4.27
CA ILE A 23 -41.82 31.89 4.65
C ILE A 23 -43.35 31.90 4.61
N ASN A 24 -43.98 30.95 3.90
CA ASN A 24 -45.44 30.84 3.86
C ASN A 24 -46.03 30.19 5.12
N LEU A 25 -45.18 29.63 5.99
CA LEU A 25 -45.62 29.04 7.26
C LEU A 25 -45.65 30.10 8.36
N GLY A 26 -46.68 30.03 9.20
CA GLY A 26 -46.84 30.96 10.32
C GLY A 26 -45.67 30.89 11.31
N LYS A 27 -45.32 32.04 11.92
CA LYS A 27 -44.19 32.16 12.86
C LYS A 27 -44.19 31.13 13.98
N ASP A 28 -45.36 30.81 14.54
CA ASP A 28 -45.47 29.85 15.66
C ASP A 28 -45.13 28.41 15.21
N PHE A 29 -45.46 28.06 13.97
CA PHE A 29 -45.08 26.79 13.39
C PHE A 29 -43.57 26.72 13.15
N ARG A 30 -43.00 27.77 12.53
CA ARG A 30 -41.55 27.86 12.26
C ARG A 30 -40.73 27.81 13.55
N LYS A 31 -41.19 28.46 14.62
CA LYS A 31 -40.60 28.33 15.97
C LYS A 31 -40.60 26.89 16.45
N LYS A 32 -41.74 26.20 16.39
CA LYS A 32 -41.84 24.79 16.79
C LYS A 32 -40.83 23.91 16.06
N GLU A 33 -40.66 24.11 14.75
CA GLU A 33 -39.68 23.37 13.96
C GLU A 33 -38.23 23.74 14.33
N LEU A 34 -37.95 25.00 14.68
CA LEU A 34 -36.64 25.43 15.15
C LEU A 34 -36.24 24.78 16.50
N LYS A 35 -37.21 24.53 17.39
CA LYS A 35 -37.00 23.71 18.60
C LYS A 35 -36.60 22.27 18.26
N LYS A 36 -37.26 21.67 17.26
CA LYS A 36 -36.88 20.33 16.80
C LYS A 36 -35.48 20.30 16.21
N VAL A 37 -35.06 21.34 15.46
CA VAL A 37 -33.68 21.47 14.99
C VAL A 37 -32.70 21.40 16.16
N GLU A 38 -32.97 22.12 17.26
CA GLU A 38 -32.14 22.06 18.47
C GLU A 38 -32.07 20.64 19.06
N GLU A 39 -33.21 19.98 19.21
CA GLU A 39 -33.32 18.63 19.79
C GLU A 39 -32.59 17.59 18.92
N TYR A 40 -32.82 17.60 17.61
CA TYR A 40 -32.16 16.68 16.69
C TYR A 40 -30.66 16.95 16.58
N ALA A 41 -30.24 18.22 16.57
CA ALA A 41 -28.83 18.60 16.55
C ALA A 41 -28.06 18.12 17.79
N LYS A 42 -28.62 18.33 18.99
CA LYS A 42 -28.05 17.81 20.25
C LYS A 42 -27.98 16.28 20.26
N GLY A 43 -28.91 15.63 19.57
CA GLY A 43 -28.91 14.20 19.38
C GLY A 43 -27.80 13.76 18.43
N LEU A 44 -27.86 14.13 17.16
CA LEU A 44 -27.08 13.53 16.08
C LEU A 44 -25.58 13.79 16.15
N VAL A 45 -25.17 14.95 16.67
CA VAL A 45 -23.79 15.43 16.59
C VAL A 45 -23.28 15.80 17.97
N TYR A 46 -22.13 15.25 18.37
CA TYR A 46 -21.38 15.72 19.52
C TYR A 46 -20.71 17.05 19.18
N LEU A 47 -21.27 18.15 19.71
CA LEU A 47 -20.69 19.47 19.57
C LEU A 47 -19.81 19.79 20.78
N PRO A 48 -18.56 20.28 20.59
CA PRO A 48 -17.79 20.89 21.66
C PRO A 48 -18.53 22.09 22.27
N ASP A 49 -18.21 22.45 23.53
CA ASP A 49 -18.99 23.44 24.28
C ASP A 49 -19.09 24.81 23.62
N ASN A 50 -18.07 25.23 22.87
CA ASN A 50 -18.11 26.47 22.09
C ASN A 50 -19.13 26.38 20.94
N GLN A 51 -19.16 25.29 20.19
CA GLN A 51 -20.12 25.06 19.11
C GLN A 51 -21.54 24.87 19.64
N LYS A 52 -21.74 24.24 20.81
CA LYS A 52 -23.05 24.19 21.48
C LYS A 52 -23.58 25.59 21.80
N LYS A 53 -22.73 26.46 22.35
CA LYS A 53 -23.10 27.86 22.63
C LYS A 53 -23.43 28.62 21.35
N GLN A 54 -22.66 28.40 20.27
CA GLN A 54 -22.95 28.99 18.96
C GLN A 54 -24.29 28.50 18.40
N LEU A 55 -24.58 27.19 18.47
CA LEU A 55 -25.85 26.62 18.03
C LEU A 55 -27.03 27.29 18.75
N ILE A 56 -26.95 27.37 20.07
CA ILE A 56 -27.98 28.01 20.91
C ILE A 56 -28.13 29.49 20.53
N ALA A 57 -27.02 30.22 20.40
CA ALA A 57 -27.07 31.64 20.04
C ALA A 57 -27.72 31.90 18.66
N VAL A 58 -27.41 31.07 17.65
CA VAL A 58 -28.04 31.19 16.32
C VAL A 58 -29.53 30.87 16.38
N ILE A 59 -29.92 29.83 17.14
CA ILE A 59 -31.32 29.46 17.35
C ILE A 59 -32.07 30.57 18.08
N GLU A 60 -31.51 31.13 19.15
CA GLU A 60 -32.12 32.24 19.91
C GLU A 60 -32.26 33.51 19.05
N ALA A 61 -31.25 33.85 18.24
CA ALA A 61 -31.32 34.98 17.31
C ALA A 61 -32.44 34.79 16.27
N PHE A 62 -32.53 33.59 15.69
CA PHE A 62 -33.60 33.25 14.74
C PHE A 62 -34.99 33.34 15.43
N TYR A 63 -35.11 32.80 16.65
CA TYR A 63 -36.33 32.90 17.46
C TYR A 63 -36.75 34.36 17.71
N TYR A 64 -35.78 35.20 18.06
CA TYR A 64 -36.00 36.62 18.34
C TYR A 64 -36.51 37.37 17.11
N GLU A 65 -35.92 37.16 15.94
CA GLU A 65 -36.38 37.81 14.71
C GLU A 65 -37.76 37.32 14.25
N LEU A 66 -38.05 36.03 14.43
CA LEU A 66 -39.39 35.46 14.21
C LEU A 66 -40.45 36.06 15.15
N GLU A 67 -40.07 36.43 16.38
CA GLU A 67 -40.98 37.06 17.34
C GLU A 67 -41.38 38.47 16.96
N ARG A 68 -40.40 39.24 16.49
CA ARG A 68 -40.59 40.66 16.16
C ARG A 68 -41.07 40.90 14.74
N ASP A 69 -41.21 39.82 13.96
CA ASP A 69 -41.58 39.87 12.54
C ASP A 69 -40.59 40.70 11.71
N THR A 70 -39.32 40.68 12.12
CA THR A 70 -38.23 41.42 11.48
C THR A 70 -37.37 40.55 10.55
N ILE A 71 -37.66 39.25 10.51
CA ILE A 71 -36.88 38.29 9.75
C ILE A 71 -37.16 38.40 8.25
N ASN A 72 -36.12 38.54 7.43
CA ASN A 72 -36.20 38.56 5.98
C ASN A 72 -35.48 37.34 5.36
N GLU A 73 -35.57 37.18 4.03
CA GLU A 73 -34.95 36.04 3.33
C GLU A 73 -33.43 35.97 3.52
N GLU A 74 -32.75 37.11 3.62
CA GLU A 74 -31.31 37.19 3.83
C GLU A 74 -30.93 36.67 5.23
N CYS A 75 -31.65 37.10 6.27
CA CYS A 75 -31.48 36.57 7.64
C CYS A 75 -31.74 35.07 7.70
N ILE A 76 -32.81 34.58 7.06
CA ILE A 76 -33.18 33.16 7.02
C ILE A 76 -32.06 32.35 6.38
N SER A 77 -31.54 32.81 5.23
CA SER A 77 -30.46 32.13 4.52
C SER A 77 -29.16 32.14 5.33
N GLY A 78 -28.83 33.28 5.96
CA GLY A 78 -27.66 33.44 6.82
C GLY A 78 -27.69 32.51 8.04
N TYR A 79 -28.80 32.46 8.77
CA TYR A 79 -28.95 31.56 9.92
C TYR A 79 -28.91 30.10 9.51
N HIS A 80 -29.58 29.73 8.42
CA HIS A 80 -29.53 28.36 7.92
C HIS A 80 -28.12 27.93 7.54
N LYS A 81 -27.34 28.82 6.90
CA LYS A 81 -25.94 28.57 6.61
C LYS A 81 -25.11 28.39 7.88
N LEU A 82 -25.28 29.27 8.87
CA LEU A 82 -24.58 29.15 10.16
C LEU A 82 -24.93 27.85 10.90
N LEU A 83 -26.20 27.46 10.93
CA LEU A 83 -26.64 26.21 11.54
C LEU A 83 -26.01 25.00 10.84
N LYS A 84 -25.96 25.01 9.51
CA LYS A 84 -25.28 23.96 8.74
C LYS A 84 -23.78 23.91 9.01
N ASP A 85 -23.11 25.06 9.03
CA ASP A 85 -21.67 25.15 9.30
C ASP A 85 -21.34 24.64 10.71
N ILE A 86 -22.12 25.02 11.73
CA ILE A 86 -21.95 24.55 13.12
C ILE A 86 -22.11 23.02 13.21
N LEU A 87 -23.05 22.45 12.47
CA LEU A 87 -23.32 21.01 12.45
C LEU A 87 -22.41 20.24 11.47
N SER A 88 -21.45 20.92 10.82
CA SER A 88 -20.57 20.35 9.78
C SER A 88 -21.33 19.74 8.59
N ILE A 89 -22.51 20.28 8.28
CA ILE A 89 -23.37 19.85 7.18
C ILE A 89 -23.02 20.67 5.93
N ASN A 90 -22.11 20.15 5.11
CA ASN A 90 -21.62 20.88 3.92
C ASN A 90 -22.67 20.99 2.78
N HIS A 91 -23.75 20.19 2.79
CA HIS A 91 -24.78 20.13 1.74
C HIS A 91 -26.21 19.87 2.28
N SER A 92 -27.08 19.21 1.52
CA SER A 92 -28.37 18.69 2.00
C SER A 92 -28.17 17.35 2.70
N LEU A 93 -28.90 17.07 3.78
CA LEU A 93 -28.89 15.76 4.45
C LEU A 93 -29.64 14.67 3.67
N LYS A 94 -30.07 14.95 2.43
CA LYS A 94 -30.79 14.00 1.55
C LYS A 94 -29.89 12.86 1.02
N GLY A 95 -28.56 13.01 1.06
CA GLY A 95 -27.61 11.98 0.63
C GLY A 95 -27.33 10.92 1.71
N PRO A 96 -26.62 9.84 1.38
CA PRO A 96 -26.12 8.88 2.37
C PRO A 96 -25.10 9.54 3.32
N LYS A 97 -25.02 9.06 4.55
CA LYS A 97 -24.23 9.65 5.64
C LYS A 97 -23.06 8.75 5.94
N CYS A 98 -21.85 9.30 5.92
CA CYS A 98 -20.68 8.56 6.33
C CYS A 98 -19.88 9.30 7.39
N VAL A 99 -19.28 8.52 8.30
CA VAL A 99 -18.34 9.01 9.30
C VAL A 99 -16.94 8.60 8.87
N VAL A 100 -15.99 9.54 8.90
CA VAL A 100 -14.59 9.26 8.60
C VAL A 100 -13.76 9.39 9.87
N TYR A 101 -13.10 8.31 10.26
CA TYR A 101 -12.23 8.21 11.42
C TYR A 101 -10.77 8.33 11.03
N GLY A 102 -9.99 9.10 11.80
CA GLY A 102 -8.55 9.26 11.63
C GLY A 102 -8.10 10.71 11.48
N ASP A 103 -6.79 10.92 11.62
CA ASP A 103 -6.14 12.24 11.50
C ASP A 103 -4.80 12.15 10.77
N ASN A 104 -4.75 11.36 9.71
CA ASN A 104 -3.55 11.15 8.93
C ASN A 104 -3.69 11.70 7.50
N TRP A 105 -2.60 11.55 6.74
CA TRP A 105 -2.48 12.03 5.36
C TRP A 105 -3.59 11.54 4.42
N LEU A 106 -4.27 10.43 4.74
CA LEU A 106 -5.33 9.84 3.93
C LEU A 106 -6.71 10.45 4.22
N THR A 107 -6.92 10.94 5.45
CA THR A 107 -8.25 11.29 5.95
C THR A 107 -8.91 12.39 5.11
N GLY A 108 -8.14 13.40 4.71
CA GLY A 108 -8.63 14.49 3.86
C GLY A 108 -9.12 13.98 2.49
N GLU A 109 -8.29 13.17 1.83
CA GLU A 109 -8.58 12.61 0.51
C GLU A 109 -9.84 11.74 0.49
N VAL A 110 -10.03 10.92 1.53
CA VAL A 110 -11.24 10.10 1.69
C VAL A 110 -12.47 11.00 1.89
N LYS A 111 -12.39 12.01 2.76
CA LYS A 111 -13.51 12.95 2.97
C LYS A 111 -13.92 13.63 1.66
N ASP A 112 -12.94 14.08 0.87
CA ASP A 112 -13.21 14.77 -0.40
C ASP A 112 -13.76 13.84 -1.50
N LYS A 113 -13.29 12.59 -1.56
CA LYS A 113 -13.88 11.57 -2.43
C LYS A 113 -15.34 11.32 -2.06
N MET A 114 -15.65 11.09 -0.78
CA MET A 114 -17.01 10.79 -0.35
C MET A 114 -17.97 11.96 -0.61
N ARG A 115 -17.53 13.21 -0.38
CA ARG A 115 -18.32 14.41 -0.74
C ARG A 115 -18.65 14.47 -2.23
N ARG A 116 -17.67 14.20 -3.10
CA ARG A 116 -17.87 14.14 -4.56
C ARG A 116 -18.81 13.01 -4.97
N SER A 117 -18.85 11.92 -4.19
CA SER A 117 -19.81 10.82 -4.32
C SER A 117 -21.17 11.11 -3.65
N ASN A 118 -21.48 12.37 -3.35
CA ASN A 118 -22.74 12.83 -2.78
C ASN A 118 -23.04 12.32 -1.35
N TYR A 119 -22.01 11.93 -0.59
CA TYR A 119 -22.16 11.62 0.84
C TYR A 119 -22.14 12.89 1.70
N CYS A 120 -22.96 12.87 2.77
CA CYS A 120 -22.81 13.76 3.90
C CYS A 120 -21.70 13.22 4.81
N VAL A 121 -20.56 13.90 4.81
CA VAL A 121 -19.36 13.44 5.51
C VAL A 121 -19.23 14.10 6.87
N PHE A 122 -19.21 13.29 7.93
CA PHE A 122 -19.06 13.71 9.31
C PHE A 122 -17.68 13.34 9.86
N ASP A 123 -17.13 14.20 10.71
CA ASP A 123 -15.92 13.90 11.48
C ASP A 123 -16.28 13.00 12.65
N TRP A 124 -15.44 12.00 12.91
CA TRP A 124 -15.65 11.08 14.02
C TRP A 124 -15.71 11.76 15.39
N ARG A 125 -15.02 12.88 15.58
CA ARG A 125 -15.09 13.66 16.85
C ARG A 125 -16.45 14.28 17.10
N SER A 126 -17.24 14.41 16.06
CA SER A 126 -18.58 14.97 16.09
C SER A 126 -19.64 13.88 16.21
N LEU A 127 -19.26 12.62 16.38
CA LEU A 127 -20.22 11.52 16.53
C LEU A 127 -20.85 11.54 17.93
N ASN A 128 -22.18 11.43 17.99
CA ASN A 128 -22.86 11.01 19.21
C ASN A 128 -23.05 9.48 19.20
N PRO A 129 -22.43 8.72 20.13
CA PRO A 129 -22.53 7.26 20.18
C PRO A 129 -23.97 6.74 20.26
N ALA A 130 -24.89 7.50 20.87
CA ALA A 130 -26.31 7.12 20.96
C ALA A 130 -27.04 7.07 19.61
N TYR A 131 -26.42 7.57 18.54
CA TYR A 131 -26.97 7.62 17.18
C TYR A 131 -26.04 6.97 16.17
N ILE A 132 -25.20 6.06 16.63
CA ILE A 132 -24.24 5.40 15.75
C ILE A 132 -25.00 4.75 14.59
N ASP A 133 -26.12 4.06 14.81
CA ASP A 133 -26.85 3.34 13.75
C ASP A 133 -27.52 4.19 12.66
N GLU A 134 -27.62 5.52 12.86
CA GLU A 134 -28.20 6.46 11.89
C GLU A 134 -27.28 6.74 10.68
N TYR A 135 -26.00 6.34 10.77
CA TYR A 135 -25.05 6.49 9.68
C TYR A 135 -25.07 5.27 8.75
N ASP A 136 -24.85 5.53 7.45
CA ASP A 136 -24.87 4.49 6.41
C ASP A 136 -23.50 3.80 6.27
N LEU A 137 -22.41 4.47 6.63
CA LEU A 137 -21.05 4.00 6.42
C LEU A 137 -20.06 4.60 7.43
N TYR A 138 -19.08 3.81 7.88
CA TYR A 138 -17.95 4.26 8.70
C TYR A 138 -16.65 3.89 7.99
N ILE A 139 -15.77 4.86 7.88
CA ILE A 139 -14.52 4.70 7.13
C ILE A 139 -13.35 4.96 8.06
N LEU A 140 -12.57 3.91 8.33
CA LEU A 140 -11.43 3.95 9.23
C LEU A 140 -10.15 4.20 8.42
N CYS A 141 -9.64 5.44 8.53
CA CYS A 141 -8.43 5.88 7.84
C CYS A 141 -7.18 5.78 8.71
N ASP A 142 -7.28 5.54 10.02
CA ASP A 142 -6.14 5.44 10.96
C ASP A 142 -6.19 4.14 11.79
N GLU A 143 -5.14 3.87 12.58
CA GLU A 143 -5.04 2.65 13.38
C GLU A 143 -6.19 2.52 14.39
N PRO A 144 -6.89 1.37 14.42
CA PRO A 144 -8.05 1.16 15.29
C PRO A 144 -7.79 1.40 16.78
N LEU A 145 -6.55 1.20 17.26
CA LEU A 145 -6.18 1.43 18.66
C LEU A 145 -6.18 2.90 19.07
N LYS A 146 -6.17 3.83 18.10
CA LYS A 146 -6.35 5.27 18.35
C LYS A 146 -7.81 5.72 18.21
N ILE A 147 -8.69 4.83 17.74
CA ILE A 147 -10.08 5.14 17.46
C ILE A 147 -10.92 4.64 18.63
N TYR A 148 -11.21 5.55 19.56
CA TYR A 148 -12.09 5.32 20.70
C TYR A 148 -13.49 4.83 20.21
N ASP A 149 -14.06 3.85 20.92
CA ASP A 149 -15.49 3.45 20.88
C ASP A 149 -16.06 2.73 19.62
N LEU A 150 -15.21 2.12 18.77
CA LEU A 150 -15.67 1.19 17.72
C LEU A 150 -16.35 -0.14 18.15
N PRO A 151 -16.21 -0.67 19.39
CA PRO A 151 -16.84 -1.95 19.77
C PRO A 151 -18.37 -2.01 19.65
N ASP A 152 -19.05 -0.85 19.58
CA ASP A 152 -20.51 -0.75 19.65
C ASP A 152 -21.23 -0.71 18.29
N ILE A 153 -20.51 -0.76 17.16
CA ILE A 153 -21.17 -0.85 15.84
C ILE A 153 -21.59 -2.30 15.61
N GLU A 154 -22.87 -2.61 15.85
CA GLU A 154 -23.45 -3.93 15.60
C GLU A 154 -23.32 -4.35 14.13
N HIS A 155 -23.43 -3.36 13.23
CA HIS A 155 -23.43 -3.51 11.77
C HIS A 155 -22.03 -3.46 11.16
N LYS A 156 -21.23 -4.52 11.37
CA LYS A 156 -19.85 -4.62 10.84
C LYS A 156 -19.74 -4.46 9.32
N GLU A 157 -20.82 -4.71 8.58
CA GLU A 157 -20.92 -4.48 7.13
C GLU A 157 -20.84 -3.01 6.72
N LYS A 158 -21.17 -2.08 7.63
CA LYS A 158 -21.06 -0.64 7.42
C LYS A 158 -19.63 -0.11 7.62
N ILE A 159 -18.68 -0.94 8.03
CA ILE A 159 -17.32 -0.52 8.36
C ILE A 159 -16.36 -0.82 7.21
N LEU A 160 -15.67 0.22 6.72
CA LEU A 160 -14.56 0.11 5.78
C LEU A 160 -13.23 0.38 6.49
N LYS A 161 -12.35 -0.62 6.53
CA LYS A 161 -11.03 -0.52 7.18
C LYS A 161 -9.95 -0.14 6.17
N ILE A 162 -10.01 1.10 5.67
CA ILE A 162 -9.08 1.54 4.63
C ILE A 162 -7.63 1.50 5.14
N TRP A 163 -7.37 1.93 6.38
CA TRP A 163 -6.02 1.87 6.93
C TRP A 163 -5.45 0.45 6.93
N ASP A 164 -6.20 -0.54 7.43
CA ASP A 164 -5.72 -1.92 7.48
C ASP A 164 -5.46 -2.46 6.07
N TYR A 165 -6.35 -2.18 5.13
CA TYR A 165 -6.17 -2.55 3.73
C TYR A 165 -4.90 -1.93 3.13
N LEU A 166 -4.69 -0.62 3.29
CA LEU A 166 -3.51 0.06 2.77
C LEU A 166 -2.23 -0.28 3.55
N LYS A 167 -2.34 -0.63 4.83
CA LYS A 167 -1.21 -1.04 5.66
C LYS A 167 -0.55 -2.28 5.07
N TYR A 168 -1.34 -3.29 4.74
CA TYR A 168 -0.82 -4.51 4.11
C TYR A 168 -0.40 -4.30 2.65
N LYS A 169 -1.02 -3.34 1.95
CA LYS A 169 -0.70 -3.05 0.55
C LYS A 169 0.56 -2.19 0.38
N TYR A 170 0.73 -1.15 1.20
CA TYR A 170 1.76 -0.10 1.05
C TYR A 170 2.73 -0.06 2.23
N VAL A 171 2.23 -0.09 3.46
CA VAL A 171 3.05 0.28 4.64
C VAL A 171 3.99 -0.84 5.07
N VAL A 172 3.53 -2.09 5.03
CA VAL A 172 4.35 -3.23 5.49
C VAL A 172 5.48 -3.55 4.52
N PHE A 173 5.28 -3.30 3.22
CA PHE A 173 6.32 -3.52 2.21
C PHE A 173 6.38 -2.37 1.18
N PRO A 174 6.80 -1.16 1.60
CA PRO A 174 6.74 0.03 0.73
C PRO A 174 7.56 -0.11 -0.54
N SER A 175 8.70 -0.80 -0.47
CA SER A 175 9.58 -1.03 -1.61
C SER A 175 8.93 -1.87 -2.70
N PHE A 176 8.03 -2.81 -2.35
CA PHE A 176 7.28 -3.56 -3.35
C PHE A 176 6.39 -2.65 -4.17
N TYR A 177 5.60 -1.82 -3.49
CA TYR A 177 4.66 -0.94 -4.18
C TYR A 177 5.39 0.13 -5.00
N GLU A 178 6.52 0.64 -4.52
CA GLU A 178 7.39 1.53 -5.27
C GLU A 178 7.88 0.89 -6.58
N VAL A 179 8.40 -0.33 -6.49
CA VAL A 179 8.87 -1.10 -7.65
C VAL A 179 7.72 -1.37 -8.61
N TYR A 180 6.57 -1.80 -8.10
CA TYR A 180 5.40 -2.13 -8.91
C TYR A 180 4.81 -0.90 -9.62
N MET A 181 4.72 0.25 -8.94
CA MET A 181 4.24 1.50 -9.53
C MET A 181 5.24 2.05 -10.56
N LYS A 182 6.55 1.93 -10.33
CA LYS A 182 7.57 2.24 -11.34
C LYS A 182 7.44 1.34 -12.57
N TYR A 183 7.14 0.06 -12.37
CA TYR A 183 6.83 -0.86 -13.47
C TYR A 183 5.58 -0.43 -14.24
N LYS A 184 4.44 -0.20 -13.58
CA LYS A 184 3.20 0.26 -14.22
C LYS A 184 3.42 1.52 -15.06
N ARG A 185 4.16 2.51 -14.54
CA ARG A 185 4.48 3.77 -15.24
C ARG A 185 5.45 3.59 -16.41
N LYS A 186 6.27 2.55 -16.42
CA LYS A 186 7.26 2.24 -17.48
C LYS A 186 6.82 1.15 -18.44
N CYS A 187 5.64 0.59 -18.26
CA CYS A 187 5.07 -0.41 -19.15
C CYS A 187 4.90 0.21 -20.55
N ASP A 188 5.85 -0.09 -21.44
CA ASP A 188 5.97 0.51 -22.76
C ASP A 188 6.51 -0.55 -23.74
N PRO A 189 5.99 -0.62 -24.99
CA PRO A 189 6.41 -1.63 -25.97
C PRO A 189 7.91 -1.61 -26.35
N LYS A 190 8.62 -0.50 -26.06
CA LYS A 190 10.06 -0.34 -26.30
C LYS A 190 10.90 -0.95 -25.19
N VAL A 191 10.33 -1.32 -24.04
CA VAL A 191 11.05 -2.11 -23.03
C VAL A 191 11.36 -3.48 -23.64
N LYS A 192 12.62 -3.91 -23.51
CA LYS A 192 13.14 -5.17 -24.04
C LYS A 192 13.74 -6.07 -22.98
N CYS A 193 13.88 -5.59 -21.75
CA CYS A 193 14.46 -6.36 -20.65
C CYS A 193 13.62 -6.21 -19.38
N ILE A 194 13.38 -7.32 -18.69
CA ILE A 194 12.88 -7.34 -17.32
C ILE A 194 13.98 -7.90 -16.42
N VAL A 195 14.17 -7.26 -15.27
CA VAL A 195 15.10 -7.71 -14.22
C VAL A 195 14.30 -8.19 -13.02
N THR A 196 14.56 -9.40 -12.54
CA THR A 196 14.02 -9.94 -11.27
C THR A 196 15.15 -10.31 -10.34
N GLY A 197 14.88 -10.41 -9.04
CA GLY A 197 15.87 -10.79 -8.02
C GLY A 197 15.74 -10.02 -6.71
N GLY A 198 16.65 -10.34 -5.79
CA GLY A 198 16.74 -9.76 -4.46
C GLY A 198 17.33 -8.34 -4.38
N ALA A 199 17.61 -7.90 -3.15
CA ALA A 199 18.24 -6.60 -2.88
C ALA A 199 19.65 -6.46 -3.51
N ASN A 200 20.43 -7.55 -3.51
CA ASN A 200 21.74 -7.64 -4.14
C ASN A 200 21.71 -7.37 -5.64
N VAL A 201 20.61 -7.75 -6.30
CA VAL A 201 20.39 -7.52 -7.73
C VAL A 201 19.83 -6.12 -7.96
N LYS A 202 18.93 -5.66 -7.08
CA LYS A 202 18.39 -4.29 -7.11
C LYS A 202 19.51 -3.25 -7.12
N SER A 203 20.56 -3.47 -6.34
CA SER A 203 21.72 -2.59 -6.26
C SER A 203 22.67 -2.74 -7.44
N ALA A 204 22.92 -3.98 -7.88
CA ALA A 204 23.85 -4.28 -8.98
C ALA A 204 23.34 -3.96 -10.39
N VAL A 205 22.04 -4.14 -10.65
CA VAL A 205 21.46 -4.00 -11.98
C VAL A 205 20.62 -2.73 -12.07
N GLN A 206 21.28 -1.63 -12.43
CA GLN A 206 20.60 -0.36 -12.65
C GLN A 206 20.13 -0.26 -14.09
N SER A 207 18.82 -0.21 -14.32
CA SER A 207 18.24 -0.19 -15.69
C SER A 207 18.77 0.94 -16.58
N LYS A 208 19.26 2.05 -16.00
CA LYS A 208 19.86 3.17 -16.74
C LYS A 208 21.27 2.88 -17.29
N LEU A 209 21.94 1.87 -16.76
CA LEU A 209 23.29 1.45 -17.18
C LEU A 209 23.25 0.34 -18.24
N LEU A 210 22.08 -0.23 -18.51
CA LEU A 210 21.92 -1.27 -19.53
C LEU A 210 21.81 -0.65 -20.92
N HIS A 211 22.41 -1.30 -21.92
CA HIS A 211 22.33 -0.88 -23.33
C HIS A 211 20.95 -1.13 -23.97
N THR A 212 20.01 -1.65 -23.19
CA THR A 212 18.64 -1.90 -23.60
C THR A 212 17.66 -1.28 -22.60
N ARG A 213 16.47 -0.92 -23.07
CA ARG A 213 15.42 -0.40 -22.18
C ARG A 213 14.93 -1.51 -21.26
N ALA A 214 15.20 -1.34 -19.97
CA ALA A 214 14.86 -2.31 -18.95
C ALA A 214 13.89 -1.73 -17.90
N VAL A 215 13.08 -2.62 -17.34
CA VAL A 215 12.32 -2.39 -16.12
C VAL A 215 12.79 -3.39 -15.07
N SER A 216 13.01 -2.90 -13.85
CA SER A 216 13.35 -3.76 -12.72
C SER A 216 12.12 -4.05 -11.87
N LEU A 217 11.94 -5.33 -11.55
CA LEU A 217 11.00 -5.90 -10.60
C LEU A 217 11.74 -6.54 -9.42
N THR A 218 12.98 -6.10 -9.16
CA THR A 218 13.79 -6.58 -8.03
C THR A 218 13.30 -6.02 -6.72
N ASN A 219 13.30 -6.81 -5.65
CA ASN A 219 12.83 -6.37 -4.34
C ASN A 219 13.56 -7.06 -3.18
N THR A 220 13.56 -6.44 -2.01
CA THR A 220 14.24 -6.98 -0.84
C THR A 220 13.55 -8.23 -0.33
N GLY A 221 14.28 -9.35 -0.22
CA GLY A 221 13.73 -10.63 0.22
C GLY A 221 12.79 -11.29 -0.79
N GLN A 222 12.89 -10.94 -2.09
CA GLN A 222 12.21 -11.67 -3.16
C GLN A 222 12.93 -13.00 -3.42
N ASP A 223 12.17 -14.09 -3.60
CA ASP A 223 12.68 -15.42 -3.92
C ASP A 223 12.40 -15.82 -5.39
N ILE A 224 12.84 -17.02 -5.76
CA ILE A 224 12.71 -17.55 -7.14
C ILE A 224 11.24 -17.67 -7.55
N PHE A 225 10.35 -18.01 -6.62
CA PHE A 225 8.92 -18.11 -6.90
C PHE A 225 8.35 -16.75 -7.32
N TYR A 226 8.55 -15.72 -6.50
CA TYR A 226 8.04 -14.39 -6.80
C TYR A 226 8.76 -13.76 -7.99
N ASP A 227 10.05 -14.01 -8.19
CA ASP A 227 10.79 -13.63 -9.40
C ASP A 227 10.09 -14.15 -10.65
N PHE A 228 9.82 -15.46 -10.72
CA PHE A 228 9.23 -16.06 -11.89
C PHE A 228 7.79 -15.57 -12.12
N ARG A 229 6.97 -15.49 -11.06
CA ARG A 229 5.57 -15.06 -11.18
C ARG A 229 5.47 -13.58 -11.60
N MET A 230 6.30 -12.71 -11.05
CA MET A 230 6.34 -11.30 -11.42
C MET A 230 6.84 -11.10 -12.84
N PHE A 231 7.83 -11.87 -13.28
CA PHE A 231 8.27 -11.86 -14.68
C PHE A 231 7.14 -12.25 -15.64
N CYS A 232 6.44 -13.35 -15.36
CA CYS A 232 5.31 -13.78 -16.19
C CYS A 232 4.24 -12.69 -16.29
N HIS A 233 3.86 -12.08 -15.17
CA HIS A 233 2.89 -10.98 -15.15
C HIS A 233 3.34 -9.78 -16.00
N ALA A 234 4.61 -9.39 -15.89
CA ALA A 234 5.14 -8.28 -16.66
C ALA A 234 5.25 -8.59 -18.16
N HIS A 235 5.62 -9.83 -18.51
CA HIS A 235 5.65 -10.31 -19.88
C HIS A 235 4.26 -10.32 -20.53
N GLU A 236 3.19 -10.64 -19.79
CA GLU A 236 1.81 -10.55 -20.32
C GLU A 236 1.47 -9.13 -20.80
N SER A 237 1.95 -8.11 -20.08
CA SER A 237 1.74 -6.70 -20.44
C SER A 237 2.76 -6.18 -21.45
N MET A 238 3.92 -6.83 -21.56
CA MET A 238 5.02 -6.48 -22.45
C MET A 238 5.49 -7.72 -23.22
N PRO A 239 4.73 -8.22 -24.22
CA PRO A 239 5.09 -9.43 -24.95
C PRO A 239 6.33 -9.27 -25.86
N GLY A 240 6.83 -8.04 -26.03
CA GLY A 240 7.99 -7.72 -26.87
C GLY A 240 9.35 -7.77 -26.14
N ILE A 241 9.41 -8.39 -24.96
CA ILE A 241 10.62 -8.58 -24.16
C ILE A 241 11.56 -9.57 -24.86
N LYS A 242 12.86 -9.26 -24.82
CA LYS A 242 13.93 -10.06 -25.41
C LYS A 242 14.87 -10.68 -24.38
N TYR A 243 15.00 -10.03 -23.22
CA TYR A 243 15.95 -10.45 -22.18
C TYR A 243 15.26 -10.57 -20.82
N ALA A 244 15.56 -11.64 -20.09
CA ALA A 244 15.19 -11.82 -18.69
C ALA A 244 16.48 -11.89 -17.87
N ILE A 245 16.76 -10.86 -17.07
CA ILE A 245 17.86 -10.91 -16.10
C ILE A 245 17.31 -11.51 -14.82
N ILE A 246 17.70 -12.75 -14.55
CA ILE A 246 17.26 -13.56 -13.41
C ILE A 246 18.35 -13.47 -12.34
N GLY A 247 18.18 -12.50 -11.44
CA GLY A 247 19.13 -12.24 -10.38
C GLY A 247 19.03 -13.25 -9.25
N LEU A 248 20.17 -13.77 -8.81
CA LEU A 248 20.29 -14.80 -7.79
C LEU A 248 21.22 -14.32 -6.68
N ALA A 249 21.21 -15.06 -5.57
CA ALA A 249 22.17 -14.97 -4.48
C ALA A 249 22.70 -16.40 -4.20
N PRO A 250 23.89 -16.56 -3.59
CA PRO A 250 24.47 -17.88 -3.30
C PRO A 250 23.54 -18.86 -2.58
N TYR A 251 22.58 -18.36 -1.79
CA TYR A 251 21.63 -19.15 -1.02
C TYR A 251 20.25 -19.28 -1.68
N SER A 252 20.03 -18.74 -2.89
CA SER A 252 18.70 -18.63 -3.51
C SER A 252 17.94 -19.95 -3.62
N LEU A 253 18.62 -21.07 -3.89
CA LEU A 253 17.94 -22.37 -3.96
C LEU A 253 17.32 -22.82 -2.63
N ARG A 254 17.81 -22.31 -1.49
CA ARG A 254 17.34 -22.69 -0.15
C ARG A 254 16.59 -21.56 0.56
N TYR A 255 16.27 -20.51 -0.20
CA TYR A 255 15.53 -19.37 0.29
C TYR A 255 14.08 -19.44 -0.14
N ASP A 256 13.21 -19.14 0.80
CA ASP A 256 11.77 -19.04 0.64
C ASP A 256 11.34 -17.80 1.45
N ALA A 257 10.72 -16.85 0.76
CA ALA A 257 10.25 -15.58 1.29
C ALA A 257 8.94 -15.70 2.07
N SER A 258 8.42 -16.93 2.24
CA SER A 258 7.33 -17.29 3.12
C SER A 258 7.79 -17.93 4.43
N LYS A 259 9.09 -18.28 4.59
CA LYS A 259 9.65 -19.02 5.74
C LYS A 259 10.72 -18.27 6.58
N SER A 260 11.07 -17.04 6.21
CA SER A 260 11.87 -16.06 6.97
C SER A 260 11.07 -15.40 8.15
N ARG A 261 11.48 -14.24 8.69
CA ARG A 261 10.89 -13.67 9.94
C ARG A 261 9.67 -12.75 9.77
N VAL A 262 9.31 -12.30 8.56
CA VAL A 262 8.30 -11.23 8.32
C VAL A 262 7.30 -11.61 7.20
N GLU A 263 6.95 -12.88 7.12
CA GLU A 263 6.67 -13.59 5.87
C GLU A 263 5.32 -13.33 5.22
N TRP A 264 4.24 -13.60 5.95
CA TRP A 264 2.93 -13.63 5.33
C TRP A 264 2.52 -12.25 4.81
N ARG A 265 2.95 -11.18 5.49
CA ARG A 265 2.61 -9.81 5.09
C ARG A 265 3.31 -9.37 3.82
N ARG A 266 4.55 -9.82 3.58
CA ARG A 266 5.27 -9.57 2.33
C ARG A 266 4.68 -10.41 1.20
N CYS A 267 4.37 -11.67 1.46
CA CYS A 267 3.66 -12.54 0.52
C CYS A 267 2.31 -11.94 0.09
N LEU A 268 1.58 -11.35 1.04
CA LEU A 268 0.30 -10.69 0.79
C LEU A 268 0.41 -9.51 -0.18
N ALA A 269 1.56 -8.82 -0.23
CA ALA A 269 1.77 -7.73 -1.19
C ALA A 269 1.79 -8.24 -2.65
N TYR A 270 2.29 -9.45 -2.89
CA TYR A 270 2.28 -10.08 -4.22
C TYR A 270 0.94 -10.73 -4.57
N TYR A 271 0.13 -11.10 -3.57
CA TYR A 271 -1.13 -11.83 -3.75
C TYR A 271 -2.09 -11.21 -4.80
N PRO A 272 -2.28 -9.88 -4.90
CA PRO A 272 -3.18 -9.28 -5.89
C PRO A 272 -2.81 -9.64 -7.34
N ILE A 273 -1.52 -9.91 -7.59
CA ILE A 273 -0.95 -10.26 -8.89
C ILE A 273 -0.86 -11.77 -9.04
N VAL A 274 -0.24 -12.43 -8.06
CA VAL A 274 0.16 -13.83 -8.15
C VAL A 274 -0.98 -14.79 -7.79
N LYS A 275 -1.98 -14.31 -7.06
CA LYS A 275 -3.16 -15.06 -6.58
C LYS A 275 -2.83 -16.30 -5.74
N THR A 276 -1.65 -16.31 -5.14
CA THR A 276 -1.23 -17.29 -4.14
C THR A 276 -0.16 -16.67 -3.25
N MET A 277 -0.04 -17.16 -2.01
CA MET A 277 1.03 -16.87 -1.08
C MET A 277 1.81 -18.17 -0.89
N HIS A 278 2.87 -18.32 -1.69
CA HIS A 278 3.67 -19.54 -1.78
C HIS A 278 4.16 -19.98 -0.40
N ASN A 279 4.02 -21.27 -0.08
CA ASN A 279 4.42 -21.94 1.17
C ASN A 279 3.99 -21.27 2.51
N CYS A 280 3.13 -20.26 2.43
CA CYS A 280 2.65 -19.51 3.57
C CYS A 280 1.62 -20.33 4.35
N GLU A 281 1.88 -20.50 5.64
CA GLU A 281 0.87 -21.04 6.56
C GLU A 281 -0.31 -20.06 6.62
N ASP A 282 -1.53 -20.59 6.71
CA ASP A 282 -2.78 -19.82 6.70
C ASP A 282 -3.01 -18.95 5.44
N ALA A 283 -2.37 -19.28 4.31
CA ALA A 283 -2.53 -18.55 3.05
C ALA A 283 -4.00 -18.33 2.67
N GLU A 284 -4.85 -19.36 2.79
CA GLU A 284 -6.28 -19.24 2.48
C GLU A 284 -7.00 -18.24 3.39
N LEU A 285 -6.68 -18.22 4.68
CA LEU A 285 -7.26 -17.28 5.64
C LEU A 285 -6.90 -15.84 5.25
N PHE A 286 -5.61 -15.57 5.00
CA PHE A 286 -5.15 -14.23 4.63
C PHE A 286 -5.68 -13.78 3.27
N ALA A 287 -5.77 -14.70 2.31
CA ALA A 287 -6.36 -14.47 0.99
C ALA A 287 -7.84 -14.07 1.13
N ASN A 288 -8.62 -14.85 1.86
CA ASN A 288 -10.04 -14.57 2.09
C ASN A 288 -10.26 -13.23 2.80
N LEU A 289 -9.44 -12.92 3.81
CA LEU A 289 -9.48 -11.62 4.49
C LEU A 289 -9.21 -10.48 3.51
N TYR A 290 -8.14 -10.58 2.72
CA TYR A 290 -7.80 -9.58 1.71
C TYR A 290 -8.90 -9.41 0.66
N GLU A 291 -9.40 -10.50 0.07
CA GLU A 291 -10.42 -10.43 -0.98
C GLU A 291 -11.75 -9.89 -0.45
N SER A 292 -12.12 -10.24 0.78
CA SER A 292 -13.33 -9.70 1.41
C SER A 292 -13.26 -8.20 1.62
N GLU A 293 -12.11 -7.68 2.08
CA GLU A 293 -11.90 -6.25 2.31
C GLU A 293 -11.69 -5.49 0.99
N ASP A 294 -10.95 -6.05 0.03
CA ASP A 294 -10.79 -5.48 -1.32
C ASP A 294 -12.14 -5.34 -2.02
N LYS A 295 -13.00 -6.37 -1.94
CA LYS A 295 -14.36 -6.33 -2.50
C LYS A 295 -15.21 -5.24 -1.87
N LYS A 296 -15.16 -5.05 -0.56
CA LYS A 296 -15.91 -3.98 0.13
C LYS A 296 -15.40 -2.60 -0.29
N ILE A 297 -14.08 -2.41 -0.27
CA ILE A 297 -13.44 -1.14 -0.61
C ILE A 297 -13.72 -0.76 -2.06
N ARG A 298 -13.67 -1.72 -3.00
CA ARG A 298 -13.94 -1.50 -4.42
C ARG A 298 -15.37 -1.10 -4.76
N GLN A 299 -16.31 -1.18 -3.81
CA GLN A 299 -17.67 -0.63 -3.99
C GLN A 299 -17.67 0.90 -3.96
N TYR A 300 -16.66 1.52 -3.32
CA TYR A 300 -16.61 2.95 -3.06
C TYR A 300 -15.40 3.63 -3.71
N PHE A 301 -14.31 2.88 -3.90
CA PHE A 301 -13.02 3.39 -4.37
C PHE A 301 -12.50 2.54 -5.54
N ASP A 302 -12.09 3.21 -6.61
CA ASP A 302 -11.52 2.55 -7.78
C ASP A 302 -9.98 2.48 -7.73
N GLU A 303 -9.36 1.93 -8.77
CA GLU A 303 -7.90 1.82 -8.84
C GLU A 303 -7.21 3.20 -8.93
N ALA A 304 -7.87 4.22 -9.50
CA ALA A 304 -7.30 5.56 -9.59
C ALA A 304 -7.26 6.23 -8.21
N ASP A 305 -8.27 5.98 -7.36
CA ASP A 305 -8.23 6.40 -5.95
C ASP A 305 -7.04 5.75 -5.22
N MET A 306 -6.80 4.46 -5.44
CA MET A 306 -5.68 3.72 -4.82
C MET A 306 -4.31 4.27 -5.25
N ASP A 307 -4.15 4.56 -6.54
CA ASP A 307 -2.93 5.14 -7.09
C ASP A 307 -2.67 6.54 -6.52
N MET A 308 -3.72 7.37 -6.42
CA MET A 308 -3.64 8.70 -5.80
C MET A 308 -3.25 8.61 -4.31
N TRP A 309 -3.86 7.71 -3.53
CA TRP A 309 -3.48 7.53 -2.13
C TRP A 309 -2.03 7.08 -1.97
N TYR A 310 -1.53 6.23 -2.87
CA TYR A 310 -0.12 5.87 -2.84
C TYR A 310 0.80 7.07 -3.12
N GLU A 311 0.43 7.96 -4.04
CA GLU A 311 1.21 9.19 -4.29
C GLU A 311 1.25 10.13 -3.09
N VAL A 312 0.14 10.24 -2.36
CA VAL A 312 0.09 11.01 -1.10
C VAL A 312 0.96 10.34 -0.03
N PHE A 313 0.87 9.01 0.11
CA PHE A 313 1.72 8.23 1.00
C PHE A 313 3.21 8.43 0.68
N GLU A 314 3.60 8.29 -0.60
CA GLU A 314 4.98 8.46 -1.05
C GLU A 314 5.52 9.85 -0.71
N LYS A 315 4.74 10.91 -0.95
CA LYS A 315 5.09 12.28 -0.57
C LYS A 315 5.24 12.45 0.94
N SER A 316 4.38 11.79 1.74
CA SER A 316 4.46 11.85 3.20
C SER A 316 5.69 11.12 3.77
N MET A 317 6.22 10.13 3.05
CA MET A 317 7.38 9.32 3.48
C MET A 317 8.72 9.88 3.01
N LYS A 318 8.73 10.71 1.96
CA LYS A 318 9.94 11.41 1.48
C LYS A 318 10.36 12.49 2.47
N ASN A 319 11.02 12.08 3.54
CA ASN A 319 11.98 12.96 4.23
C ASN A 319 13.17 13.17 3.28
N GLU A 320 13.61 14.42 3.15
CA GLU A 320 14.79 14.82 2.40
C GLU A 320 16.06 14.24 3.06
N THR A 321 16.31 12.95 2.88
CA THR A 321 17.66 12.40 3.06
C THR A 321 18.30 12.43 1.68
N GLU A 322 19.28 13.31 1.50
CA GLU A 322 20.20 13.25 0.37
C GLU A 322 20.68 11.80 0.20
N ASP A 323 20.73 11.30 -1.05
CA ASP A 323 21.32 10.01 -1.40
C ASP A 323 22.83 10.07 -1.07
N VAL A 324 23.18 9.95 0.21
CA VAL A 324 24.55 9.75 0.64
C VAL A 324 24.94 8.38 0.09
N MET A 325 25.96 8.36 -0.76
CA MET A 325 26.49 7.11 -1.29
C MET A 325 27.15 6.37 -0.14
N ASP A 326 26.44 5.37 0.41
CA ASP A 326 27.01 4.48 1.41
C ASP A 326 28.20 3.71 0.80
N VAL A 327 29.28 3.67 1.57
CA VAL A 327 30.50 2.94 1.24
C VAL A 327 30.79 1.98 2.36
N PHE A 328 30.91 0.70 2.02
CA PHE A 328 31.38 -0.31 2.93
C PHE A 328 32.87 -0.07 3.26
N ASP A 329 33.19 -0.10 4.55
CA ASP A 329 34.56 -0.15 5.05
C ASP A 329 34.57 -1.07 6.28
N GLU A 330 35.17 -2.25 6.13
CA GLU A 330 35.28 -3.22 7.23
C GLU A 330 36.00 -2.60 8.43
N ASN A 331 37.01 -1.76 8.21
CA ASN A 331 37.81 -1.17 9.29
C ASN A 331 37.04 -0.12 10.09
N ALA A 332 35.99 0.46 9.50
CA ALA A 332 35.09 1.41 10.15
C ALA A 332 33.95 0.71 10.92
N CYS A 333 33.75 -0.60 10.73
CA CYS A 333 32.67 -1.33 11.39
C CYS A 333 32.95 -1.53 12.89
N SER A 334 31.95 -1.25 13.73
CA SER A 334 32.02 -1.57 15.16
C SER A 334 32.02 -3.08 15.38
N LYS A 335 32.54 -3.55 16.53
CA LYS A 335 32.48 -4.98 16.89
C LYS A 335 31.05 -5.53 16.93
N GLU A 336 30.10 -4.71 17.38
CA GLU A 336 28.68 -5.06 17.43
C GLU A 336 28.11 -5.24 16.02
N THR A 337 28.42 -4.32 15.10
CA THR A 337 28.04 -4.39 13.69
C THR A 337 28.58 -5.66 13.03
N VAL A 338 29.86 -5.98 13.24
CA VAL A 338 30.50 -7.19 12.69
C VAL A 338 29.79 -8.46 13.19
N GLU A 339 29.48 -8.53 14.48
CA GLU A 339 28.78 -9.67 15.08
C GLU A 339 27.34 -9.80 14.56
N LEU A 340 26.63 -8.68 14.40
CA LEU A 340 25.30 -8.65 13.79
C LEU A 340 25.35 -9.18 12.35
N ASN A 341 26.24 -8.65 11.51
CA ASN A 341 26.40 -9.08 10.12
C ASN A 341 26.73 -10.58 10.01
N ARG A 342 27.58 -11.10 10.90
CA ARG A 342 27.89 -12.54 10.95
C ARG A 342 26.66 -13.38 11.27
N ARG A 343 25.82 -12.94 12.22
CA ARG A 343 24.58 -13.63 12.55
C ARG A 343 23.60 -13.61 11.39
N GLU A 344 23.45 -12.47 10.72
CA GLU A 344 22.57 -12.36 9.55
C GLU A 344 23.01 -13.29 8.42
N ILE A 345 24.31 -13.34 8.11
CA ILE A 345 24.86 -14.32 7.15
C ILE A 345 24.58 -15.75 7.63
N SER A 346 24.88 -16.06 8.90
CA SER A 346 24.64 -17.39 9.46
C SER A 346 23.17 -17.82 9.33
N GLU A 347 22.22 -16.93 9.61
CA GLU A 347 20.77 -17.17 9.47
C GLU A 347 20.36 -17.42 8.01
N LEU A 348 21.03 -16.81 7.02
CA LEU A 348 20.79 -17.08 5.60
C LEU A 348 21.19 -18.50 5.20
N TYR A 349 22.29 -19.00 5.77
CA TYR A 349 22.84 -20.32 5.46
C TYR A 349 22.42 -21.44 6.43
N ASN A 350 21.69 -21.12 7.50
CA ASN A 350 21.10 -22.10 8.40
C ASN A 350 19.71 -22.56 7.90
N ARG A 351 19.63 -22.99 6.64
CA ARG A 351 18.38 -23.37 5.95
C ARG A 351 18.50 -24.74 5.27
N PRO A 352 18.53 -25.84 6.05
CA PRO A 352 18.73 -27.19 5.53
C PRO A 352 17.48 -27.80 4.86
N PHE A 353 16.49 -26.98 4.50
CA PHE A 353 15.21 -27.42 3.94
C PHE A 353 15.38 -28.02 2.54
N MET A 354 15.36 -29.35 2.46
CA MET A 354 15.60 -30.10 1.21
C MET A 354 14.41 -30.06 0.25
N ASP A 355 13.20 -29.98 0.78
CA ASP A 355 11.97 -29.72 0.04
C ASP A 355 12.03 -28.38 -0.71
N ILE A 356 12.42 -27.30 -0.02
CA ILE A 356 12.59 -25.97 -0.63
C ILE A 356 13.66 -25.98 -1.72
N LEU A 357 14.78 -26.67 -1.47
CA LEU A 357 15.83 -26.85 -2.48
C LEU A 357 15.28 -27.48 -3.77
N LEU A 358 14.58 -28.61 -3.64
CA LEU A 358 14.06 -29.34 -4.80
C LEU A 358 12.99 -28.54 -5.52
N GLU A 359 12.10 -27.88 -4.78
CA GLU A 359 11.08 -26.99 -5.33
C GLU A 359 11.70 -25.82 -6.10
N ASN A 360 12.68 -25.12 -5.52
CA ASN A 360 13.33 -23.98 -6.16
C ASN A 360 14.11 -24.40 -7.40
N LYS A 361 14.70 -25.60 -7.43
CA LYS A 361 15.28 -26.15 -8.67
C LYS A 361 14.22 -26.29 -9.77
N VAL A 362 13.04 -26.84 -9.44
CA VAL A 362 11.92 -26.97 -10.38
C VAL A 362 11.40 -25.61 -10.84
N LEU A 363 11.27 -24.64 -9.94
CA LEU A 363 10.82 -23.27 -10.27
C LEU A 363 11.80 -22.57 -11.20
N LEU A 364 13.11 -22.63 -10.91
CA LEU A 364 14.15 -21.99 -11.71
C LEU A 364 14.28 -22.65 -13.10
N GLU A 365 14.16 -23.97 -13.17
CA GLU A 365 14.04 -24.69 -14.44
C GLU A 365 12.79 -24.27 -15.22
N GLY A 366 11.66 -24.14 -14.53
CA GLY A 366 10.41 -23.64 -15.08
C GLY A 366 10.55 -22.25 -15.70
N TYR A 367 11.28 -21.35 -15.02
CA TYR A 367 11.59 -20.01 -15.51
C TYR A 367 12.47 -20.06 -16.77
N ALA A 368 13.57 -20.83 -16.74
CA ALA A 368 14.44 -21.01 -17.92
C ALA A 368 13.66 -21.55 -19.14
N ARG A 369 12.83 -22.57 -18.91
CA ARG A 369 11.99 -23.19 -19.94
C ARG A 369 10.95 -22.21 -20.50
N PHE A 370 10.34 -21.40 -19.63
CA PHE A 370 9.40 -20.36 -20.07
C PHE A 370 10.08 -19.36 -21.00
N CYS A 371 11.23 -18.83 -20.60
CA CYS A 371 12.01 -17.91 -21.42
C CYS A 371 12.36 -18.53 -22.78
N LYS A 372 12.86 -19.77 -22.79
CA LYS A 372 13.17 -20.49 -24.03
C LYS A 372 11.95 -20.64 -24.94
N GLY A 373 10.80 -21.03 -24.39
CA GLY A 373 9.56 -21.19 -25.15
C GLY A 373 8.97 -19.87 -25.69
N LYS A 374 9.42 -18.73 -25.18
CA LYS A 374 9.04 -17.38 -25.65
C LYS A 374 10.15 -16.69 -26.44
N GLU A 375 11.23 -17.40 -26.77
CA GLU A 375 12.40 -16.84 -27.47
C GLU A 375 13.03 -15.65 -26.72
N ILE A 376 12.96 -15.69 -25.38
CA ILE A 376 13.57 -14.71 -24.49
C ILE A 376 14.93 -15.26 -24.04
N GLN A 377 15.97 -14.45 -24.18
CA GLN A 377 17.29 -14.77 -23.65
C GLN A 377 17.28 -14.65 -22.13
N ALA A 378 17.32 -15.79 -21.44
CA ALA A 378 17.52 -15.81 -19.99
C ALA A 378 19.00 -15.56 -19.66
N ILE A 379 19.25 -14.65 -18.74
CA ILE A 379 20.57 -14.30 -18.21
C ILE A 379 20.50 -14.50 -16.70
N PHE A 380 21.02 -15.63 -16.21
CA PHE A 380 21.21 -15.82 -14.79
C PHE A 380 22.35 -14.93 -14.31
N PHE A 381 22.13 -14.21 -13.22
CA PHE A 381 23.09 -13.23 -12.73
C PHE A 381 23.36 -13.39 -11.24
N LEU A 382 24.62 -13.66 -10.91
CA LEU A 382 25.14 -13.55 -9.54
C LEU A 382 26.03 -12.30 -9.46
N PRO A 383 25.67 -11.30 -8.64
CA PRO A 383 26.48 -10.10 -8.48
C PRO A 383 27.80 -10.41 -7.75
N PRO A 384 28.79 -9.50 -7.82
CA PRO A 384 29.98 -9.62 -6.99
C PRO A 384 29.64 -9.34 -5.52
N TYR A 385 30.44 -9.90 -4.63
CA TYR A 385 30.33 -9.72 -3.17
C TYR A 385 31.66 -9.23 -2.60
N THR A 386 31.59 -8.60 -1.43
CA THR A 386 32.83 -8.25 -0.70
C THR A 386 33.62 -9.51 -0.37
N LYS A 387 34.94 -9.36 -0.25
CA LYS A 387 35.80 -10.45 0.26
C LYS A 387 35.30 -10.93 1.62
N TRP A 388 34.87 -10.00 2.46
CA TRP A 388 34.34 -10.28 3.79
C TRP A 388 33.12 -11.22 3.76
N TYR A 389 32.12 -10.95 2.92
CA TYR A 389 30.96 -11.83 2.79
C TYR A 389 31.36 -13.22 2.30
N MET A 390 32.25 -13.29 1.32
CA MET A 390 32.73 -14.55 0.76
C MET A 390 33.45 -15.43 1.79
N GLU A 391 34.13 -14.83 2.78
CA GLU A 391 34.78 -15.55 3.88
C GLU A 391 33.79 -16.13 4.91
N HIS A 392 32.57 -15.57 5.01
CA HIS A 392 31.59 -15.96 6.03
C HIS A 392 30.41 -16.77 5.47
N MET A 393 30.21 -16.79 4.15
CA MET A 393 29.16 -17.56 3.52
C MET A 393 29.43 -19.07 3.51
N GLN A 394 28.39 -19.90 3.37
CA GLN A 394 28.57 -21.33 3.08
C GLN A 394 28.80 -21.54 1.58
N ARG A 395 30.06 -21.81 1.21
CA ARG A 395 30.50 -22.03 -0.17
C ARG A 395 29.74 -23.16 -0.89
N SER A 396 29.35 -24.21 -0.18
CA SER A 396 28.59 -25.33 -0.75
C SER A 396 27.24 -24.92 -1.34
N TYR A 397 26.58 -23.89 -0.80
CA TYR A 397 25.30 -23.41 -1.33
C TYR A 397 25.50 -22.72 -2.69
N TYR A 398 26.56 -21.91 -2.80
CA TYR A 398 26.96 -21.31 -4.07
C TYR A 398 27.34 -22.38 -5.10
N GLU A 399 28.15 -23.37 -4.72
CA GLU A 399 28.59 -24.43 -5.62
C GLU A 399 27.40 -25.25 -6.15
N GLU A 400 26.43 -25.57 -5.29
CA GLU A 400 25.17 -26.22 -5.68
C GLU A 400 24.35 -25.36 -6.65
N LEU A 401 24.20 -24.06 -6.37
CA LEU A 401 23.49 -23.13 -7.25
C LEU A 401 24.18 -23.00 -8.61
N ALA A 402 25.48 -22.73 -8.63
CA ALA A 402 26.24 -22.48 -9.85
C ALA A 402 26.30 -23.72 -10.74
N ALA A 403 26.42 -24.92 -10.16
CA ALA A 403 26.34 -26.16 -10.91
C ALA A 403 24.98 -26.30 -11.61
N PHE A 404 23.88 -26.10 -10.85
CA PHE A 404 22.53 -26.21 -11.40
C PHE A 404 22.24 -25.15 -12.48
N VAL A 405 22.65 -23.90 -12.26
CA VAL A 405 22.49 -22.83 -13.27
C VAL A 405 23.25 -23.15 -14.56
N ARG A 406 24.46 -23.70 -14.46
CA ARG A 406 25.24 -24.13 -15.65
C ARG A 406 24.52 -25.24 -16.42
N GLU A 407 23.89 -26.19 -15.72
CA GLU A 407 23.04 -27.21 -16.36
C GLU A 407 21.85 -26.58 -17.10
N LEU A 408 21.17 -25.60 -16.49
CA LEU A 408 20.08 -24.87 -17.13
C LEU A 408 20.56 -24.09 -18.38
N CYS A 409 21.74 -23.48 -18.32
CA CYS A 409 22.35 -22.79 -19.46
C CYS A 409 22.58 -23.74 -20.64
N GLN A 410 23.17 -24.91 -20.37
CA GLN A 410 23.37 -25.94 -21.40
C GLN A 410 22.05 -26.45 -21.98
N LYS A 411 21.04 -26.67 -21.11
CA LYS A 411 19.75 -27.26 -21.51
C LYS A 411 18.85 -26.30 -22.29
N TYR A 412 18.83 -25.02 -21.91
CA TYR A 412 17.89 -24.04 -22.46
C TYR A 412 18.55 -22.96 -23.34
N GLY A 413 19.88 -22.94 -23.44
CA GLY A 413 20.62 -21.88 -24.13
C GLY A 413 20.57 -20.54 -23.39
N ALA A 414 20.44 -20.58 -22.06
CA ALA A 414 20.56 -19.41 -21.21
C ALA A 414 22.04 -19.03 -21.04
N GLU A 415 22.28 -17.82 -20.56
CA GLU A 415 23.62 -17.32 -20.22
C GLU A 415 23.76 -17.22 -18.70
N PHE A 416 24.99 -17.36 -18.20
CA PHE A 416 25.30 -17.21 -16.78
C PHE A 416 26.42 -16.19 -16.57
N VAL A 417 26.05 -15.06 -15.97
CA VAL A 417 26.98 -14.04 -15.49
C VAL A 417 27.24 -14.29 -14.02
N ASP A 418 28.32 -15.02 -13.76
CA ASP A 418 28.80 -15.33 -12.41
C ASP A 418 29.92 -14.36 -12.03
N MET A 419 29.63 -13.37 -11.19
CA MET A 419 30.61 -12.39 -10.75
C MET A 419 31.19 -12.69 -9.36
N MET A 420 30.98 -13.89 -8.81
CA MET A 420 31.51 -14.24 -7.49
C MET A 420 33.04 -14.12 -7.42
N ASP A 421 33.76 -14.45 -8.50
CA ASP A 421 35.22 -14.37 -8.56
C ASP A 421 35.73 -12.97 -9.01
N VAL A 422 34.84 -12.01 -9.26
CA VAL A 422 35.23 -10.65 -9.65
C VAL A 422 35.60 -9.85 -8.41
N VAL A 423 36.90 -9.65 -8.21
CA VAL A 423 37.43 -8.85 -7.09
C VAL A 423 37.18 -7.37 -7.33
N LEU A 424 36.42 -6.74 -6.44
CA LEU A 424 36.19 -5.30 -6.39
C LEU A 424 36.69 -4.72 -5.06
N PRO A 425 37.17 -3.46 -5.04
CA PRO A 425 37.49 -2.78 -3.79
C PRO A 425 36.21 -2.48 -2.98
N ASP A 426 36.33 -2.36 -1.66
CA ASP A 426 35.20 -2.12 -0.75
C ASP A 426 34.41 -0.84 -1.10
N CYS A 427 35.05 0.17 -1.70
CA CYS A 427 34.39 1.38 -2.19
C CYS A 427 33.38 1.15 -3.32
N CYS A 428 33.29 -0.05 -3.88
CA CYS A 428 32.26 -0.47 -4.83
C CYS A 428 31.02 -1.06 -4.16
N PHE A 429 30.97 -1.12 -2.82
CA PHE A 429 29.88 -1.72 -2.05
C PHE A 429 29.26 -0.72 -1.08
N SER A 430 27.95 -0.86 -0.82
CA SER A 430 27.23 -0.08 0.20
C SER A 430 27.28 -0.77 1.56
N ASP A 431 27.29 -2.10 1.54
CA ASP A 431 27.43 -2.96 2.72
C ASP A 431 28.21 -4.23 2.34
N TYR A 432 28.22 -5.22 3.22
CA TYR A 432 28.98 -6.45 2.98
C TYR A 432 28.45 -7.29 1.80
N ALA A 433 27.19 -7.16 1.37
CA ALA A 433 26.54 -8.01 0.38
C ALA A 433 25.96 -7.28 -0.85
N ASN A 434 25.87 -5.95 -0.81
CA ASN A 434 25.27 -5.13 -1.85
C ASN A 434 26.29 -4.17 -2.45
N VAL A 435 26.39 -4.15 -3.78
CA VAL A 435 27.19 -3.15 -4.48
C VAL A 435 26.55 -1.77 -4.37
N ASN A 436 27.33 -0.70 -4.48
CA ASN A 436 26.80 0.66 -4.62
C ASN A 436 26.74 1.08 -6.10
N ASN A 437 26.45 2.36 -6.35
CA ASN A 437 26.38 2.92 -7.70
C ASN A 437 27.68 2.74 -8.50
N VAL A 438 28.84 2.72 -7.85
CA VAL A 438 30.15 2.53 -8.50
C VAL A 438 30.32 1.07 -8.92
N GLY A 439 30.05 0.12 -8.01
CA GLY A 439 30.11 -1.32 -8.32
C GLY A 439 29.10 -1.74 -9.38
N ALA A 440 27.91 -1.12 -9.40
CA ALA A 440 26.88 -1.37 -10.40
C ALA A 440 27.33 -1.07 -11.84
N VAL A 441 28.25 -0.11 -12.06
CA VAL A 441 28.83 0.15 -13.39
C VAL A 441 29.58 -1.07 -13.90
N LYS A 442 30.35 -1.72 -13.01
CA LYS A 442 31.08 -2.94 -13.37
C LYS A 442 30.13 -4.10 -13.63
N ALA A 443 29.12 -4.30 -12.79
CA ALA A 443 28.09 -5.33 -13.02
C ALA A 443 27.37 -5.14 -14.37
N ALA A 444 26.95 -3.92 -14.69
CA ALA A 444 26.30 -3.60 -15.95
C ALA A 444 27.18 -3.93 -17.17
N SER A 445 28.50 -3.74 -17.09
CA SER A 445 29.40 -4.07 -18.22
C SER A 445 29.35 -5.54 -18.63
N TYR A 446 29.35 -6.47 -17.66
CA TYR A 446 29.26 -7.92 -17.95
C TYR A 446 27.90 -8.30 -18.54
N ILE A 447 26.84 -7.68 -18.07
CA ILE A 447 25.48 -7.92 -18.59
C ILE A 447 25.35 -7.38 -20.01
N ASN A 448 25.89 -6.18 -20.28
CA ASN A 448 25.83 -5.55 -21.59
C ASN A 448 26.63 -6.34 -22.64
N GLU A 449 27.75 -6.98 -22.27
CA GLU A 449 28.48 -7.89 -23.15
C GLU A 449 27.64 -9.05 -23.68
N ILE A 450 26.57 -9.45 -22.99
CA ILE A 450 25.62 -10.45 -23.48
C ILE A 450 24.52 -9.80 -24.30
N ILE A 451 24.00 -8.65 -23.85
CA ILE A 451 22.92 -7.93 -24.54
C ILE A 451 23.35 -7.47 -25.94
N ASP A 452 24.63 -7.12 -26.11
CA ASP A 452 25.18 -6.59 -27.36
C ASP A 452 25.60 -7.68 -28.37
N ARG A 453 25.50 -8.97 -28.00
CA ARG A 453 25.68 -10.11 -28.93
C ARG A 453 24.43 -10.29 -29.78
#